data_AF-K1SVW8-F1
#
_entry.id   AF-K1SVW8-F1
#
_cell.length_a   1.000
_cell.length_b   1.000
_cell.length_c   1.000
_cell.angle_alpha   90.00
_cell.angle_beta   90.00
_cell.angle_gamma   90.00
#
_symmetry.space_group_name_H-M   'P 1'
#
loop_
_entity.id
_entity.type
_entity.pdbx_description
1 polymer ?
#
loop_
_entity_poly.entity_id
_entity_poly.type
_entity_poly.pdbx_seq_one_letter_code
_entity_poly.pdbx_strand_id
1 'polypeptide(L)'
;DEEIQAMADTYTEGYRIGFAATGKDLSKKTTAQVRYPIGFERMVRAAVKNLEKLNLKVTMRACSSAANKQYDYDHKEDKALYYDKAYVERRLEVMKTSFEEMKKLANGQAGPAVIEVFGEIPFSPETKKEILKLDEKQQQLSVYDMSMSGQITNQYIIGEERSFTIIAYPVPEIGEKFKEIFAETVKINTLDYTLYQNMQQKIIDVLDQAEKVHITGKNNNKTDLYVS
;
A
#
# COMPACT_ATOMS: atom_id res chain seq x y z
N ASP A 1 -6.51 13.44 -22.75
CA ASP A 1 -6.77 14.02 -21.42
C ASP A 1 -7.95 13.37 -20.71
N GLU A 2 -9.03 13.03 -21.40
CA GLU A 2 -10.18 12.31 -20.81
C GLU A 2 -9.81 10.97 -20.16
N GLU A 3 -9.03 10.12 -20.82
CA GLU A 3 -8.61 8.82 -20.25
C GLU A 3 -7.78 8.99 -18.96
N ILE A 4 -6.87 9.96 -18.94
CA ILE A 4 -6.04 10.27 -17.76
C ILE A 4 -6.92 10.76 -16.62
N GLN A 5 -7.92 11.59 -16.93
CA GLN A 5 -8.87 12.07 -15.95
C GLN A 5 -9.71 10.93 -15.39
N ALA A 6 -10.23 10.03 -16.25
CA ALA A 6 -10.99 8.87 -15.82
C ALA A 6 -10.19 7.95 -14.89
N MET A 7 -8.91 7.67 -15.23
CA MET A 7 -8.01 6.92 -14.36
C MET A 7 -7.85 7.58 -12.98
N ALA A 8 -7.62 8.91 -12.97
CA ALA A 8 -7.50 9.68 -11.74
C ALA A 8 -8.79 9.70 -10.93
N ASP A 9 -9.95 9.84 -11.58
CA ASP A 9 -11.27 9.86 -10.97
C ASP A 9 -11.54 8.53 -10.27
N THR A 10 -11.37 7.41 -10.96
CA THR A 10 -11.51 6.06 -10.37
C THR A 10 -10.64 5.88 -9.13
N TYR A 11 -9.37 6.28 -9.23
CA TYR A 11 -8.42 6.17 -8.13
C TYR A 11 -8.82 7.03 -6.91
N THR A 12 -9.20 8.29 -7.14
CA THR A 12 -9.55 9.21 -6.04
C THR A 12 -10.97 8.99 -5.50
N GLU A 13 -11.90 8.49 -6.31
CA GLU A 13 -13.22 8.07 -5.84
C GLU A 13 -13.11 6.80 -5.01
N GLY A 14 -12.26 5.84 -5.39
CA GLY A 14 -11.93 4.69 -4.55
C GLY A 14 -11.43 5.11 -3.16
N TYR A 15 -10.63 6.18 -3.10
CA TYR A 15 -10.19 6.79 -1.84
C TYR A 15 -11.34 7.34 -1.01
N ARG A 16 -12.20 8.17 -1.59
CA ARG A 16 -13.36 8.75 -0.91
C ARG A 16 -14.37 7.67 -0.46
N ILE A 17 -14.65 6.70 -1.32
CA ILE A 17 -15.55 5.57 -1.05
C ILE A 17 -15.01 4.73 0.10
N GLY A 18 -13.70 4.47 0.14
CA GLY A 18 -13.07 3.72 1.24
C GLY A 18 -13.30 4.36 2.61
N PHE A 19 -13.33 5.69 2.70
CA PHE A 19 -13.73 6.39 3.92
C PHE A 19 -15.21 6.16 4.25
N ALA A 20 -16.10 6.38 3.29
CA ALA A 20 -17.54 6.21 3.50
C ALA A 20 -17.94 4.77 3.88
N ALA A 21 -17.39 3.77 3.18
CA ALA A 21 -17.68 2.36 3.40
C ALA A 21 -17.22 1.86 4.78
N THR A 22 -16.22 2.51 5.38
CA THR A 22 -15.69 2.15 6.71
C THR A 22 -16.19 3.07 7.82
N GLY A 23 -17.15 3.97 7.52
CA GLY A 23 -17.70 4.91 8.49
C GLY A 23 -16.70 5.96 9.00
N LYS A 24 -15.62 6.21 8.25
CA LYS A 24 -14.55 7.14 8.63
C LYS A 24 -14.85 8.55 8.12
N ASP A 25 -14.73 9.52 9.01
CA ASP A 25 -14.97 10.93 8.70
C ASP A 25 -13.73 11.57 8.06
N LEU A 26 -13.78 11.71 6.73
CA LEU A 26 -12.73 12.36 5.96
C LEU A 26 -12.56 13.85 6.29
N SER A 27 -13.61 14.53 6.77
CA SER A 27 -13.57 15.99 7.04
C SER A 27 -12.64 16.35 8.21
N LYS A 28 -12.31 15.39 9.06
CA LYS A 28 -11.30 15.52 10.12
C LYS A 28 -9.86 15.55 9.59
N LYS A 29 -9.66 15.21 8.32
CA LYS A 29 -8.35 15.07 7.69
C LYS A 29 -8.07 16.24 6.77
N THR A 30 -6.79 16.54 6.62
CA THR A 30 -6.30 17.72 5.89
C THR A 30 -5.29 17.38 4.82
N THR A 31 -4.71 16.17 4.87
CA THR A 31 -3.62 15.76 3.97
C THR A 31 -3.82 14.32 3.53
N ALA A 32 -3.60 14.03 2.25
CA ALA A 32 -3.44 12.68 1.72
C ALA A 32 -1.98 12.44 1.29
N GLN A 33 -1.52 11.19 1.33
CA GLN A 33 -0.21 10.83 0.81
C GLN A 33 -0.35 10.06 -0.50
N VAL A 34 0.08 10.65 -1.61
CA VAL A 34 0.14 9.95 -2.90
C VAL A 34 1.47 9.23 -3.01
N ARG A 35 1.43 7.91 -3.14
CA ARG A 35 2.59 7.05 -3.40
C ARG A 35 2.50 6.55 -4.84
N TYR A 36 3.54 6.75 -5.63
CA TYR A 36 3.49 6.36 -7.05
C TYR A 36 4.89 6.09 -7.62
N PRO A 37 5.00 5.20 -8.62
CA PRO A 37 6.24 5.04 -9.36
C PRO A 37 6.43 6.19 -10.36
N ILE A 38 7.69 6.59 -10.55
CA ILE A 38 8.07 7.54 -11.61
C ILE A 38 7.55 7.04 -12.96
N GLY A 39 6.99 7.94 -13.77
CA GLY A 39 6.30 7.65 -15.03
C GLY A 39 4.78 7.83 -14.98
N PHE A 40 4.18 7.92 -13.78
CA PHE A 40 2.74 8.16 -13.58
C PHE A 40 2.38 9.62 -13.32
N GLU A 41 3.29 10.57 -13.53
CA GLU A 41 3.14 11.98 -13.16
C GLU A 41 1.90 12.64 -13.80
N ARG A 42 1.55 12.23 -15.03
CA ARG A 42 0.39 12.77 -15.75
C ARG A 42 -0.92 12.43 -15.03
N MET A 43 -1.09 11.18 -14.62
CA MET A 43 -2.25 10.72 -13.86
C MET A 43 -2.25 11.31 -12.45
N VAL A 44 -1.09 11.30 -11.77
CA VAL A 44 -0.94 11.86 -10.43
C VAL A 44 -1.28 13.34 -10.39
N ARG A 45 -0.92 14.12 -11.42
CA ARG A 45 -1.29 15.54 -11.51
C ARG A 45 -2.80 15.74 -11.57
N ALA A 46 -3.54 14.86 -12.24
CA ALA A 46 -5.00 14.88 -12.25
C ALA A 46 -5.57 14.44 -10.88
N ALA A 47 -5.02 13.38 -10.28
CA ALA A 47 -5.42 12.90 -8.97
C ALA A 47 -5.21 13.95 -7.86
N VAL A 48 -4.13 14.73 -7.91
CA VAL A 48 -3.89 15.85 -6.98
C VAL A 48 -5.05 16.85 -7.02
N LYS A 49 -5.46 17.27 -8.21
CA LYS A 49 -6.60 18.20 -8.36
C LYS A 49 -7.90 17.62 -7.82
N ASN A 50 -8.10 16.31 -7.93
CA ASN A 50 -9.28 15.64 -7.38
C ASN A 50 -9.24 15.60 -5.85
N LEU A 51 -8.09 15.27 -5.25
CA LEU A 51 -7.93 15.26 -3.79
C LEU A 51 -8.04 16.68 -3.20
N GLU A 52 -7.59 17.71 -3.91
CA GLU A 52 -7.79 19.12 -3.52
C GLU A 52 -9.26 19.50 -3.46
N LYS A 53 -10.12 18.99 -4.36
CA LYS A 53 -11.58 19.18 -4.30
C LYS A 53 -12.20 18.51 -3.07
N LEU A 54 -11.53 17.52 -2.47
CA LEU A 54 -11.91 16.90 -1.19
C LEU A 54 -11.33 17.66 0.02
N ASN A 55 -10.77 18.86 -0.18
CA ASN A 55 -10.10 19.68 0.82
C ASN A 55 -8.83 19.04 1.41
N LEU A 56 -8.16 18.16 0.66
CA LEU A 56 -6.92 17.52 1.08
C LEU A 56 -5.72 18.15 0.39
N LYS A 57 -4.72 18.53 1.18
CA LYS A 57 -3.37 18.81 0.67
C LYS A 57 -2.71 17.48 0.29
N VAL A 58 -1.86 17.48 -0.72
CA VAL A 58 -1.17 16.26 -1.14
C VAL A 58 0.30 16.31 -0.74
N THR A 59 0.73 15.25 -0.05
CA THR A 59 2.15 14.92 0.11
C THR A 59 2.51 13.80 -0.85
N MET A 60 3.73 13.84 -1.38
CA MET A 60 4.18 12.90 -2.41
C MET A 60 5.26 11.97 -1.87
N ARG A 61 5.16 10.70 -2.23
CA ARG A 61 6.22 9.70 -2.08
C ARG A 61 6.39 8.98 -3.41
N ALA A 62 7.17 9.58 -4.30
CA ALA A 62 7.55 8.93 -5.54
C ALA A 62 8.55 7.80 -5.26
N CYS A 63 8.43 6.68 -5.98
CA CYS A 63 9.42 5.61 -5.99
C CYS A 63 9.96 5.40 -7.41
N SER A 64 11.22 4.99 -7.50
CA SER A 64 11.89 4.64 -8.75
C SER A 64 12.25 3.16 -8.74
N SER A 65 12.48 2.59 -9.91
CA SER A 65 13.07 1.25 -10.01
C SER A 65 14.47 1.23 -9.39
N ALA A 66 14.80 0.11 -8.74
CA ALA A 66 16.14 -0.13 -8.24
C ALA A 66 17.15 -0.11 -9.40
N ALA A 67 18.19 0.71 -9.28
CA ALA A 67 19.28 0.74 -10.26
C ALA A 67 20.02 -0.61 -10.30
N ASN A 68 20.11 -1.29 -9.15
CA ASN A 68 20.68 -2.62 -9.03
C ASN A 68 19.95 -3.40 -7.92
N LYS A 69 19.04 -4.30 -8.31
CA LYS A 69 18.25 -5.12 -7.37
C LYS A 69 19.12 -6.03 -6.49
N GLN A 70 20.29 -6.46 -6.97
CA GLN A 70 21.24 -7.25 -6.19
C GLN A 70 21.95 -6.41 -5.13
N TYR A 71 22.30 -5.17 -5.45
CA TYR A 71 22.89 -4.24 -4.48
C TYR A 71 21.92 -3.97 -3.32
N ASP A 72 20.65 -3.66 -3.62
CA ASP A 72 19.65 -3.43 -2.58
C ASP A 72 19.45 -4.67 -1.70
N TYR A 73 19.53 -5.86 -2.30
CA TYR A 73 19.47 -7.13 -1.54
C TYR A 73 20.70 -7.33 -0.66
N ASP A 74 21.91 -7.10 -1.18
CA ASP A 74 23.18 -7.28 -0.46
C ASP A 74 23.30 -6.32 0.74
N HIS A 75 22.64 -5.15 0.68
CA HIS A 75 22.73 -4.08 1.70
C HIS A 75 21.48 -3.94 2.59
N LYS A 76 20.49 -4.83 2.47
CA LYS A 76 19.20 -4.72 3.19
C LYS A 76 19.34 -4.73 4.72
N GLU A 77 20.45 -5.23 5.25
CA GLU A 77 20.71 -5.42 6.69
C GLU A 77 21.99 -4.72 7.16
N ASP A 78 22.48 -3.70 6.45
CA ASP A 78 23.65 -2.90 6.85
C ASP A 78 23.56 -2.31 8.26
N LYS A 79 22.33 -2.10 8.74
CA LYS A 79 22.08 -1.66 10.12
C LYS A 79 22.71 -2.60 11.16
N ALA A 80 22.94 -3.88 10.84
CA ALA A 80 23.61 -4.84 11.72
C ALA A 80 24.94 -4.33 12.30
N LEU A 81 25.62 -3.41 11.62
CA LEU A 81 26.88 -2.80 12.09
C LEU A 81 26.72 -1.90 13.33
N TYR A 82 25.54 -1.33 13.55
CA TYR A 82 25.29 -0.34 14.62
C TYR A 82 23.99 -0.57 15.38
N TYR A 83 23.21 -1.58 15.02
CA TYR A 83 21.87 -1.80 15.56
C TYR A 83 21.95 -2.38 16.98
N ASP A 84 21.86 -1.50 17.96
CA ASP A 84 21.83 -1.87 19.37
C ASP A 84 20.64 -1.24 20.10
N LYS A 85 20.53 -1.55 21.40
CA LYS A 85 19.44 -1.09 22.23
C LYS A 85 19.45 0.44 22.41
N ALA A 86 20.62 1.04 22.59
CA ALA A 86 20.75 2.48 22.81
C ALA A 86 20.30 3.28 21.57
N TYR A 87 20.69 2.81 20.39
CA TYR A 87 20.23 3.37 19.11
C TYR A 87 18.71 3.29 18.96
N VAL A 88 18.12 2.12 19.24
CA VAL A 88 16.67 1.92 19.15
C VAL A 88 15.91 2.82 20.13
N GLU A 89 16.32 2.85 21.39
CA GLU A 89 15.68 3.69 22.42
C GLU A 89 15.76 5.17 22.04
N ARG A 90 16.93 5.64 21.58
CA ARG A 90 17.08 7.03 21.14
C ARG A 90 16.20 7.35 19.94
N ARG A 91 16.09 6.44 18.97
CA ARG A 91 15.22 6.64 17.79
C ARG A 91 13.75 6.72 18.21
N LEU A 92 13.29 5.86 19.10
CA LEU A 92 11.91 5.88 19.60
C LEU A 92 11.59 7.16 20.39
N GLU A 93 12.53 7.63 21.22
CA GLU A 93 12.43 8.90 21.93
C GLU A 93 12.29 10.07 20.96
N VAL A 94 13.20 10.17 19.98
CA VAL A 94 13.18 11.24 18.96
C VAL A 94 11.89 11.18 18.15
N MET A 95 11.46 9.98 17.72
CA MET A 95 10.22 9.78 16.98
C MET A 95 9.01 10.31 17.77
N LYS A 96 8.91 10.00 19.06
CA LYS A 96 7.84 10.49 19.92
C LYS A 96 7.87 12.02 20.05
N THR A 97 9.04 12.61 20.30
CA THR A 97 9.19 14.07 20.42
C THR A 97 8.81 14.78 19.13
N SER A 98 9.27 14.29 17.97
CA SER A 98 8.90 14.86 16.67
C SER A 98 7.41 14.75 16.38
N PHE A 99 6.78 13.64 16.77
CA PHE A 99 5.33 13.51 16.65
C PHE A 99 4.57 14.47 17.58
N GLU A 100 5.06 14.71 18.79
CA GLU A 100 4.44 15.68 19.70
C GLU A 100 4.51 17.10 19.14
N GLU A 101 5.65 17.50 18.60
CA GLU A 101 5.85 18.79 17.93
C GLU A 101 4.93 18.94 16.71
N MET A 102 4.75 17.85 15.94
CA MET A 102 4.02 17.85 14.67
C MET A 102 2.60 17.26 14.79
N LYS A 103 2.06 17.12 16.00
CA LYS A 103 0.85 16.32 16.27
C LYS A 103 -0.37 16.71 15.46
N LYS A 104 -0.55 18.01 15.22
CA LYS A 104 -1.68 18.53 14.41
C LYS A 104 -1.58 18.07 12.96
N LEU A 105 -0.37 18.08 12.39
CA LEU A 105 -0.12 17.62 11.02
C LEU A 105 -0.23 16.10 10.92
N ALA A 106 0.30 15.37 11.91
CA ALA A 106 0.20 13.91 11.98
C ALA A 106 -1.27 13.45 12.06
N ASN A 107 -2.07 14.04 12.94
CA ASN A 107 -3.48 13.70 13.10
C ASN A 107 -4.31 14.00 11.83
N GLY A 108 -3.92 15.04 11.10
CA GLY A 108 -4.53 15.45 9.84
C GLY A 108 -4.25 14.52 8.64
N GLN A 109 -3.43 13.47 8.78
CA GLN A 109 -3.12 12.53 7.71
C GLN A 109 -4.27 11.53 7.48
N ALA A 110 -4.85 11.56 6.28
CA ALA A 110 -5.93 10.70 5.81
C ALA A 110 -5.46 9.30 5.37
N GLY A 111 -4.15 9.08 5.25
CA GLY A 111 -3.55 7.83 4.84
C GLY A 111 -3.17 7.78 3.36
N PRO A 112 -2.57 6.67 2.90
CA PRO A 112 -1.95 6.61 1.60
C PRO A 112 -2.94 6.29 0.48
N ALA A 113 -2.85 7.03 -0.61
CA ALA A 113 -3.39 6.64 -1.91
C ALA A 113 -2.19 6.11 -2.73
N VAL A 114 -2.23 4.83 -3.11
CA VAL A 114 -1.08 4.12 -3.68
C VAL A 114 -1.35 3.72 -5.12
N ILE A 115 -0.40 4.05 -5.99
CA ILE A 115 -0.28 3.48 -7.32
C ILE A 115 0.83 2.44 -7.24
N GLU A 116 0.48 1.18 -7.51
CA GLU A 116 1.41 0.05 -7.60
C GLU A 116 1.64 -0.33 -9.07
N VAL A 117 2.69 -1.11 -9.31
CA VAL A 117 3.01 -1.63 -10.64
C VAL A 117 3.09 -3.16 -10.64
N PHE A 118 2.86 -3.74 -11.81
CA PHE A 118 3.07 -5.17 -12.04
C PHE A 118 3.63 -5.46 -13.43
N GLY A 119 4.08 -6.69 -13.65
CA GLY A 119 4.69 -7.10 -14.92
C GLY A 119 6.18 -6.77 -15.04
N GLU A 120 6.82 -6.42 -13.93
CA GLU A 120 8.29 -6.38 -13.86
C GLU A 120 8.91 -7.75 -14.13
N ILE A 121 10.12 -7.74 -14.65
CA ILE A 121 10.93 -8.96 -14.76
C ILE A 121 11.21 -9.48 -13.34
N PRO A 122 10.84 -10.74 -13.02
CA PRO A 122 11.13 -11.33 -11.72
C PRO A 122 12.62 -11.27 -11.41
N PHE A 123 12.95 -10.91 -10.18
CA PHE A 123 14.33 -10.90 -9.69
C PHE A 123 14.50 -11.96 -8.62
N SER A 124 15.50 -12.82 -8.78
CA SER A 124 15.92 -13.80 -7.78
C SER A 124 17.34 -13.46 -7.33
N PRO A 125 17.52 -12.92 -6.11
CA PRO A 125 18.83 -12.51 -5.64
C PRO A 125 19.73 -13.71 -5.36
N GLU A 126 21.02 -13.53 -5.60
CA GLU A 126 22.05 -14.46 -5.14
C GLU A 126 22.48 -14.09 -3.72
N THR A 127 22.48 -15.07 -2.80
CA THR A 127 22.97 -14.81 -1.43
C THR A 127 24.48 -14.96 -1.37
N LYS A 128 25.17 -13.83 -1.16
CA LYS A 128 26.63 -13.80 -0.96
C LYS A 128 27.00 -14.09 0.49
N LYS A 129 28.25 -14.50 0.74
CA LYS A 129 28.73 -14.83 2.09
C LYS A 129 28.94 -13.58 2.95
N GLU A 130 29.22 -12.47 2.30
CA GLU A 130 29.55 -11.16 2.87
C GLU A 130 28.31 -10.40 3.34
N ILE A 131 27.10 -10.88 3.04
CA ILE A 131 25.86 -10.21 3.41
C ILE A 131 25.75 -10.10 4.93
N LEU A 132 25.49 -8.87 5.40
CA LEU A 132 25.24 -8.64 6.81
C LEU A 132 23.89 -9.24 7.20
N LYS A 133 23.84 -9.83 8.39
CA LYS A 133 22.64 -10.39 8.98
C LYS A 133 22.49 -9.93 10.41
N LEU A 134 21.26 -9.61 10.81
CA LEU A 134 20.96 -9.37 12.21
C LEU A 134 21.19 -10.65 13.02
N ASP A 135 21.96 -10.54 14.10
CA ASP A 135 22.05 -11.60 15.10
C ASP A 135 20.73 -11.75 15.87
N GLU A 136 20.61 -12.78 16.71
CA GLU A 136 19.38 -13.07 17.46
C GLU A 136 18.94 -11.89 18.35
N LYS A 137 19.88 -11.20 18.99
CA LYS A 137 19.60 -10.04 19.86
C LYS A 137 19.10 -8.86 19.03
N GLN A 138 19.71 -8.62 17.87
CA GLN A 138 19.31 -7.59 16.93
C GLN A 138 17.95 -7.88 16.29
N GLN A 139 17.62 -9.13 16.02
CA GLN A 139 16.30 -9.55 15.55
C GLN A 139 15.22 -9.25 16.60
N GLN A 140 15.47 -9.62 17.86
CA GLN A 140 14.56 -9.29 18.98
C GLN A 140 14.39 -7.77 19.13
N LEU A 141 15.48 -7.00 19.03
CA LEU A 141 15.43 -5.53 19.03
C LEU A 141 14.65 -4.97 17.84
N SER A 142 14.72 -5.61 16.66
CA SER A 142 13.96 -5.19 15.47
C SER A 142 12.47 -5.40 15.65
N VAL A 143 12.06 -6.49 16.30
CA VAL A 143 10.64 -6.75 16.64
C VAL A 143 10.14 -5.74 17.67
N TYR A 144 10.93 -5.51 18.74
CA TYR A 144 10.60 -4.51 19.76
C TYR A 144 10.42 -3.11 19.15
N ASP A 145 11.38 -2.68 18.34
CA ASP A 145 11.33 -1.40 17.64
C ASP A 145 10.10 -1.26 16.73
N MET A 146 9.78 -2.28 15.94
CA MET A 146 8.63 -2.27 15.04
C MET A 146 7.32 -2.15 15.82
N SER A 147 7.20 -2.85 16.95
CA SER A 147 6.03 -2.75 17.83
C SER A 147 5.90 -1.35 18.44
N MET A 148 6.97 -0.83 19.04
CA MET A 148 6.93 0.46 19.72
C MET A 148 6.72 1.63 18.76
N SER A 149 7.44 1.65 17.63
CA SER A 149 7.27 2.68 16.60
C SER A 149 5.87 2.64 15.97
N GLY A 150 5.29 1.44 15.80
CA GLY A 150 3.90 1.26 15.35
C GLY A 150 2.89 1.85 16.32
N GLN A 151 3.06 1.58 17.63
CA GLN A 151 2.20 2.15 18.68
C GLN A 151 2.31 3.68 18.74
N ILE A 152 3.53 4.23 18.72
CA ILE A 152 3.76 5.68 18.68
C ILE A 152 3.07 6.26 17.44
N THR A 153 3.31 5.70 16.26
CA THR A 153 2.67 6.18 15.01
C THR A 153 1.15 6.19 15.12
N ASN A 154 0.54 5.15 15.67
CA ASN A 154 -0.91 5.05 15.77
C ASN A 154 -1.52 6.05 16.77
N GLN A 155 -0.78 6.47 17.80
CA GLN A 155 -1.22 7.51 18.73
C GLN A 155 -1.39 8.88 18.05
N TYR A 156 -0.56 9.17 17.04
CA TYR A 156 -0.55 10.47 16.37
C TYR A 156 -1.21 10.45 14.98
N ILE A 157 -1.11 9.33 14.27
CA ILE A 157 -1.75 9.06 12.97
C ILE A 157 -2.76 7.93 13.20
N ILE A 158 -3.95 8.30 13.67
CA ILE A 158 -4.96 7.37 14.18
C ILE A 158 -5.44 6.42 13.06
N GLY A 159 -5.10 5.13 13.19
CA GLY A 159 -5.41 4.10 12.21
C GLY A 159 -6.91 3.95 11.92
N GLU A 160 -7.73 4.07 12.95
CA GLU A 160 -9.19 3.96 12.86
C GLU A 160 -9.83 5.13 12.12
N GLU A 161 -9.15 6.29 12.03
CA GLU A 161 -9.68 7.49 11.38
C GLU A 161 -9.16 7.69 9.95
N ARG A 162 -8.26 6.83 9.46
CA ARG A 162 -7.64 6.95 8.14
C ARG A 162 -7.99 5.79 7.23
N SER A 163 -7.91 6.01 5.93
CA SER A 163 -8.14 4.96 4.93
C SER A 163 -6.94 4.85 4.00
N PHE A 164 -7.01 3.88 3.08
CA PHE A 164 -6.05 3.75 2.01
C PHE A 164 -6.74 3.25 0.74
N THR A 165 -6.08 3.46 -0.39
CA THR A 165 -6.49 2.90 -1.68
C THR A 165 -5.27 2.44 -2.42
N ILE A 166 -5.41 1.36 -3.18
CA ILE A 166 -4.38 0.83 -4.05
C ILE A 166 -4.99 0.66 -5.43
N ILE A 167 -4.32 1.17 -6.45
CA ILE A 167 -4.60 0.89 -7.85
C ILE A 167 -3.32 0.41 -8.51
N ALA A 168 -3.40 -0.58 -9.38
CA ALA A 168 -2.22 -1.16 -10.01
C ALA A 168 -2.28 -1.00 -11.54
N TYR A 169 -1.11 -0.78 -12.15
CA TYR A 169 -0.96 -0.70 -13.61
C TYR A 169 0.24 -1.54 -14.07
N PRO A 170 0.22 -2.09 -15.29
CA PRO A 170 1.37 -2.80 -15.81
C PRO A 170 2.51 -1.82 -16.11
N VAL A 171 3.75 -2.32 -16.12
CA VAL A 171 4.92 -1.63 -16.68
C VAL A 171 5.33 -2.21 -18.03
N PRO A 172 6.09 -1.48 -18.88
CA PRO A 172 6.50 -1.96 -20.21
C PRO A 172 7.25 -3.29 -20.21
N GLU A 173 7.91 -3.64 -19.10
CA GLU A 173 8.61 -4.92 -18.91
C GLU A 173 7.70 -6.16 -19.09
N ILE A 174 6.38 -6.00 -19.00
CA ILE A 174 5.41 -7.10 -19.17
C ILE A 174 5.41 -7.70 -20.58
N GLY A 175 6.06 -7.02 -21.54
CA GLY A 175 6.31 -7.52 -22.89
C GLY A 175 5.52 -6.78 -23.99
N GLU A 176 5.52 -7.36 -25.18
CA GLU A 176 5.03 -6.71 -26.41
C GLU A 176 3.56 -6.28 -26.34
N LYS A 177 2.75 -6.96 -25.54
CA LYS A 177 1.32 -6.66 -25.33
C LYS A 177 1.06 -5.58 -24.28
N PHE A 178 2.09 -4.87 -23.81
CA PHE A 178 1.97 -3.84 -22.78
C PHE A 178 0.78 -2.89 -23.01
N LYS A 179 0.62 -2.34 -24.22
CA LYS A 179 -0.46 -1.39 -24.52
C LYS A 179 -1.85 -2.01 -24.38
N GLU A 180 -2.02 -3.25 -24.86
CA GLU A 180 -3.28 -4.00 -24.76
C GLU A 180 -3.59 -4.29 -23.28
N ILE A 181 -2.61 -4.82 -22.54
CA ILE A 181 -2.77 -5.15 -21.12
C ILE A 181 -3.06 -3.89 -20.29
N PHE A 182 -2.41 -2.77 -20.60
CA PHE A 182 -2.67 -1.49 -19.93
C PHE A 182 -4.11 -1.04 -20.17
N ALA A 183 -4.58 -1.08 -21.42
CA ALA A 183 -5.97 -0.71 -21.74
C ALA A 183 -7.00 -1.62 -21.05
N GLU A 184 -6.77 -2.93 -21.04
CA GLU A 184 -7.64 -3.88 -20.31
C GLU A 184 -7.58 -3.65 -18.79
N THR A 185 -6.41 -3.30 -18.24
CA THR A 185 -6.26 -2.96 -16.81
C THR A 185 -7.07 -1.71 -16.47
N VAL A 186 -7.05 -0.68 -17.32
CA VAL A 186 -7.89 0.50 -17.14
C VAL A 186 -9.37 0.11 -17.13
N LYS A 187 -9.82 -0.72 -18.09
CA LYS A 187 -11.22 -1.21 -18.13
C LYS A 187 -11.61 -1.90 -16.83
N ILE A 188 -10.76 -2.81 -16.34
CA ILE A 188 -10.98 -3.53 -15.07
C ILE A 188 -11.08 -2.57 -13.89
N ASN A 189 -10.17 -1.59 -13.81
CA ASN A 189 -10.18 -0.61 -12.72
C ASN A 189 -11.44 0.28 -12.75
N THR A 190 -12.00 0.52 -13.94
CA THR A 190 -13.19 1.37 -14.14
C THR A 190 -14.52 0.61 -14.13
N LEU A 191 -14.52 -0.67 -13.76
CA LEU A 191 -15.73 -1.48 -13.69
C LEU A 191 -16.76 -0.89 -12.71
N ASP A 192 -18.05 -1.20 -12.93
CA ASP A 192 -19.16 -0.71 -12.11
C ASP A 192 -19.02 -1.17 -10.64
N TYR A 193 -18.56 -0.25 -9.81
CA TYR A 193 -18.36 -0.47 -8.39
C TYR A 193 -19.61 -1.05 -7.70
N THR A 194 -20.80 -0.52 -7.98
CA THR A 194 -22.03 -0.95 -7.31
C THR A 194 -22.41 -2.37 -7.70
N LEU A 195 -22.24 -2.74 -8.97
CA LEU A 195 -22.47 -4.10 -9.43
C LEU A 195 -21.58 -5.10 -8.68
N TYR A 196 -20.27 -4.85 -8.65
CA TYR A 196 -19.32 -5.77 -8.03
C TYR A 196 -19.39 -5.77 -6.51
N GLN A 197 -19.67 -4.62 -5.88
CA GLN A 197 -19.94 -4.53 -4.44
C GLN A 197 -21.14 -5.41 -4.05
N ASN A 198 -22.24 -5.34 -4.81
CA ASN A 198 -23.43 -6.17 -4.55
C ASN A 198 -23.15 -7.67 -4.73
N MET A 199 -22.32 -8.04 -5.71
CA MET A 199 -21.90 -9.43 -5.89
C MET A 199 -21.05 -9.91 -4.70
N GLN A 200 -20.10 -9.09 -4.25
CA GLN A 200 -19.25 -9.41 -3.10
C GLN A 200 -20.06 -9.53 -1.80
N GLN A 201 -21.00 -8.61 -1.56
CA GLN A 201 -21.86 -8.66 -0.38
C GLN A 201 -22.66 -9.97 -0.33
N LYS A 202 -23.22 -10.42 -1.45
CA LYS A 202 -23.92 -11.72 -1.52
C LYS A 202 -23.00 -12.90 -1.17
N ILE A 203 -21.74 -12.86 -1.58
CA ILE A 203 -20.77 -13.89 -1.21
C ILE A 203 -20.51 -13.85 0.30
N ILE A 204 -20.30 -12.65 0.87
CA ILE A 204 -20.10 -12.45 2.32
C ILE A 204 -21.32 -12.96 3.10
N ASP A 205 -22.53 -12.55 2.72
CA ASP A 205 -23.77 -12.95 3.41
C ASP A 205 -23.95 -14.47 3.48
N VAL A 206 -23.53 -15.18 2.42
CA VAL A 206 -23.57 -16.65 2.37
C VAL A 206 -22.48 -17.26 3.25
N LEU A 207 -21.26 -16.70 3.21
CA LEU A 207 -20.13 -17.20 4.01
C LEU A 207 -20.31 -16.97 5.51
N ASP A 208 -20.90 -15.84 5.92
CA ASP A 208 -21.20 -15.52 7.32
C ASP A 208 -22.17 -16.51 7.97
N GLN A 209 -22.97 -17.22 7.15
CA GLN A 209 -23.91 -18.25 7.60
C GLN A 209 -23.36 -19.67 7.44
N ALA A 210 -22.23 -19.84 6.75
CA ALA A 210 -21.68 -21.15 6.44
C ALA A 210 -20.87 -21.71 7.62
N GLU A 211 -21.10 -22.99 7.97
CA GLU A 211 -20.22 -23.70 8.91
C GLU A 211 -18.88 -24.06 8.24
N LYS A 212 -18.93 -24.43 6.95
CA LYS A 212 -17.78 -24.89 6.16
C LYS A 212 -17.97 -24.54 4.69
N VAL A 213 -16.86 -24.26 4.02
CA VAL A 213 -16.77 -24.10 2.57
C VAL A 213 -16.09 -25.32 1.97
N HIS A 214 -16.79 -26.01 1.08
CA HIS A 214 -16.23 -27.12 0.30
C HIS A 214 -15.73 -26.59 -1.05
N ILE A 215 -14.42 -26.62 -1.25
CA ILE A 215 -13.76 -26.11 -2.45
C ILE A 215 -13.29 -27.31 -3.28
N THR A 216 -13.87 -27.43 -4.48
CA THR A 216 -13.53 -28.48 -5.44
C THR A 216 -12.87 -27.91 -6.69
N GLY A 217 -11.89 -28.64 -7.22
CA GLY A 217 -11.24 -28.35 -8.47
C GLY A 217 -12.17 -28.64 -9.66
N LYS A 218 -12.05 -27.83 -10.72
CA LYS A 218 -12.72 -28.12 -11.99
C LYS A 218 -11.90 -29.11 -12.82
N ASN A 219 -12.56 -30.06 -13.48
CA ASN A 219 -11.95 -31.08 -14.35
C ASN A 219 -10.95 -32.00 -13.61
N ASN A 220 -9.77 -32.25 -14.17
CA ASN A 220 -8.73 -33.12 -13.59
C ASN A 220 -8.00 -32.51 -12.38
N ASN A 221 -8.46 -31.35 -11.88
CA ASN A 221 -7.90 -30.74 -10.69
C ASN A 221 -8.32 -31.56 -9.45
N LYS A 222 -7.34 -31.98 -8.65
CA LYS A 222 -7.52 -32.81 -7.44
C LYS A 222 -7.82 -32.00 -6.17
N THR A 223 -8.01 -30.68 -6.27
CA THR A 223 -8.40 -29.85 -5.15
C THR A 223 -9.75 -30.34 -4.62
N ASP A 224 -9.74 -30.77 -3.37
CA ASP A 224 -10.91 -31.18 -2.61
C ASP A 224 -10.62 -30.82 -1.15
N LEU A 225 -11.07 -29.64 -0.73
CA LEU A 225 -10.79 -29.15 0.62
C LEU A 225 -12.03 -28.59 1.30
N TYR A 226 -12.04 -28.72 2.62
CA TYR A 226 -13.00 -28.05 3.48
C TYR A 226 -12.25 -26.98 4.29
N VAL A 227 -12.74 -25.75 4.22
CA VAL A 227 -12.31 -24.64 5.08
C VAL A 227 -13.43 -24.38 6.09
N SER A 228 -13.08 -24.32 7.37
CA SER A 228 -13.98 -24.00 8.48
C SER A 228 -13.56 -22.66 9.08
#